data_AF-A0A392R7K8-F1
#
_entry.id   AF-A0A392R7K8-F1
#
_cell.length_a   1.000
_cell.length_b   1.000
_cell.length_c   1.000
_cell.angle_alpha   90.00
_cell.angle_beta   90.00
_cell.angle_gamma   90.00
#
_symmetry.space_group_name_H-M   'P 1'
#
loop_
_entity.id
_entity.type
_entity.pdbx_description
1 polymer ?
#
loop_
_entity_poly.entity_id
_entity_poly.type
_entity_poly.pdbx_seq_one_letter_code
_entity_poly.pdbx_strand_id
1 'polypeptide(L)' 'TTKRSGWVRRDVKNPESIADHMYRMSLMALIAPDVPGLDRNKCIKMTIVHDIAEGMLLFSV' A
#
# COMPACT_ATOMS: atom_id res chain seq x y z
N THR A 1 8.56 -11.14 -1.35
CA THR A 1 7.72 -9.93 -1.23
C THR A 1 8.46 -8.75 -1.80
N THR A 2 7.83 -7.90 -2.60
CA THR A 2 8.49 -6.76 -3.27
C THR A 2 8.74 -5.63 -2.29
N LYS A 3 9.98 -5.13 -2.21
CA LYS A 3 10.37 -4.04 -1.30
C LYS A 3 10.14 -2.67 -1.95
N ARG A 4 9.74 -1.67 -1.16
CA ARG A 4 9.57 -0.31 -1.69
C ARG A 4 10.91 0.31 -2.07
N SER A 5 11.07 0.68 -3.33
CA SER A 5 12.34 1.15 -3.90
C SER A 5 12.89 2.40 -3.23
N GLY A 6 12.02 3.27 -2.70
CA GLY A 6 12.43 4.48 -1.99
C GLY A 6 13.30 4.18 -0.76
N TRP A 7 12.94 3.15 0.02
CA TRP A 7 13.71 2.74 1.20
C TRP A 7 15.01 2.02 0.82
N VAL A 8 14.97 1.19 -0.23
CA VAL A 8 16.16 0.51 -0.77
C VAL A 8 17.21 1.52 -1.24
N ARG A 9 16.79 2.56 -1.97
CA ARG A 9 17.68 3.64 -2.46
C ARG A 9 18.29 4.49 -1.34
N ARG A 10 17.82 4.34 -0.11
CA ARG A 10 18.28 5.08 1.08
C ARG A 10 19.00 4.17 2.08
N ASP A 11 19.34 2.94 1.67
CA ASP A 11 20.04 1.95 2.48
C ASP A 11 19.35 1.65 3.83
N VAL A 12 18.02 1.77 3.88
CA VAL A 12 17.24 1.42 5.07
C VAL A 12 17.27 -0.11 5.23
N LYS A 13 17.73 -0.59 6.39
CA LYS A 13 17.74 -2.01 6.72
C LYS A 13 16.30 -2.52 6.89
N ASN A 14 16.02 -3.70 6.32
CA ASN A 14 14.72 -4.37 6.40
C ASN A 14 13.53 -3.46 6.02
N PRO A 15 13.50 -2.93 4.78
CA PRO A 15 12.43 -2.04 4.35
C PRO A 15 11.09 -2.78 4.28
N GLU A 16 10.00 -2.03 4.44
CA GLU A 16 8.65 -2.55 4.25
C GLU A 16 8.47 -3.09 2.81
N SER A 17 7.61 -4.09 2.68
CA SER A 17 7.12 -4.52 1.36
C SER A 17 5.95 -3.66 0.88
N ILE A 18 5.66 -3.76 -0.42
CA ILE A 18 4.47 -3.13 -1.01
C ILE A 18 3.19 -3.68 -0.38
N ALA A 19 3.15 -4.98 -0.07
CA ALA A 19 2.03 -5.59 0.64
C ALA A 19 1.86 -5.03 2.06
N ASP A 20 2.96 -4.84 2.81
CA ASP A 20 2.93 -4.22 4.14
C ASP A 20 2.40 -2.78 4.07
N HIS A 21 2.78 -2.05 3.01
CA HIS A 21 2.32 -0.69 2.76
C HIS A 21 0.81 -0.64 2.50
N MET A 22 0.31 -1.44 1.55
CA MET A 22 -1.12 -1.52 1.22
C MET A 22 -1.96 -1.97 2.42
N TYR A 23 -1.46 -2.93 3.21
CA TYR A 23 -2.12 -3.39 4.43
C TYR A 23 -2.28 -2.24 5.44
N ARG A 24 -1.19 -1.49 5.72
CA ARG A 24 -1.24 -0.37 6.65
C ARG A 24 -2.17 0.75 6.16
N MET A 25 -2.16 1.06 4.86
CA MET A 25 -3.08 2.05 4.28
C MET A 25 -4.55 1.61 4.40
N SER A 26 -4.83 0.33 4.19
CA SER A 26 -6.19 -0.21 4.33
C SER A 26 -6.69 -0.11 5.77
N LEU A 27 -5.81 -0.35 6.75
CA LEU A 27 -6.12 -0.14 8.16
C LEU A 27 -6.33 1.35 8.48
N MET A 28 -5.51 2.24 7.92
CA MET A 28 -5.70 3.69 8.07
C MET A 28 -7.05 4.16 7.50
N ALA A 29 -7.46 3.64 6.34
CA ALA A 29 -8.76 3.93 5.75
C ALA A 29 -9.92 3.39 6.61
N LEU A 30 -9.73 2.25 7.28
CA LEU A 30 -10.72 1.67 8.18
C LEU A 30 -10.95 2.52 9.43
N ILE A 31 -9.89 3.05 10.05
CA ILE A 31 -9.96 3.82 11.30
C ILE A 31 -10.09 5.33 11.09
N ALA A 32 -9.97 5.81 9.86
CA ALA A 32 -10.10 7.23 9.55
C ALA A 32 -11.49 7.75 9.94
N PRO A 33 -11.61 8.97 10.46
CA PRO A 33 -12.91 9.56 10.81
C PRO A 33 -13.81 9.67 9.57
N ASP A 34 -15.13 9.65 9.79
CA ASP A 34 -16.09 9.79 8.70
C ASP A 34 -15.95 11.18 8.05
N VAL A 35 -15.83 11.18 6.73
CA VAL A 35 -15.79 12.41 5.92
C VAL A 35 -17.09 12.47 5.12
N PRO A 36 -17.87 13.56 5.22
CA PRO A 36 -19.11 13.71 4.45
C PRO A 36 -18.87 13.52 2.95
N GLY A 37 -19.64 12.63 2.33
CA GLY A 37 -19.52 12.31 0.90
C GLY A 37 -18.40 11.32 0.53
N LEU A 38 -17.65 10.79 1.51
CA LEU A 38 -16.63 9.77 1.27
C LEU A 38 -17.15 8.36 1.61
N ASP A 39 -17.01 7.43 0.68
CA ASP A 39 -17.31 6.01 0.92
C ASP A 39 -16.06 5.29 1.46
N ARG A 40 -16.07 4.98 2.76
CA ARG A 40 -14.99 4.23 3.43
C ARG A 40 -14.70 2.88 2.77
N ASN A 41 -15.73 2.13 2.37
CA ASN A 41 -15.54 0.82 1.75
C ASN A 41 -14.86 0.93 0.38
N LYS A 42 -15.20 1.97 -0.38
CA LYS A 42 -14.50 2.28 -1.63
C LYS A 42 -13.04 2.63 -1.36
N CYS A 43 -12.75 3.44 -0.35
CA CYS A 43 -11.37 3.76 0.04
C CYS A 43 -10.55 2.53 0.43
N ILE A 44 -11.08 1.65 1.28
CA ILE A 44 -10.41 0.41 1.69
C ILE A 44 -10.13 -0.50 0.48
N LYS A 45 -11.09 -0.62 -0.45
CA LYS A 45 -10.86 -1.40 -1.69
C LYS A 45 -9.77 -0.77 -2.55
N MET A 46 -9.75 0.55 -2.69
CA MET A 46 -8.74 1.29 -3.43
C MET A 46 -7.34 1.09 -2.85
N THR A 47 -7.16 1.13 -1.53
CA THR A 47 -5.85 0.95 -0.89
C THR A 47 -5.26 -0.44 -1.15
N ILE A 48 -6.08 -1.47 -1.36
CA ILE A 48 -5.62 -2.83 -1.67
C ILE A 48 -5.17 -2.96 -3.14
N VAL A 49 -5.79 -2.22 -4.07
CA VAL A 49 -5.53 -2.39 -5.51
C VAL A 49 -4.59 -1.34 -6.11
N HIS A 50 -4.38 -0.19 -5.45
CA HIS A 50 -3.67 0.94 -6.06
C HIS A 50 -2.22 0.61 -6.46
N ASP A 51 -1.52 -0.21 -5.65
CA ASP A 51 -0.13 -0.61 -5.87
C ASP A 51 0.00 -2.10 -6.23
N ILE A 52 -1.10 -2.78 -6.60
CA ILE A 52 -1.09 -4.22 -6.89
C ILE A 52 -0.16 -4.55 -8.07
N ALA A 53 -0.10 -3.65 -9.06
CA ALA A 53 0.77 -3.78 -10.21
C ALA A 53 2.25 -3.79 -9.79
N GLU A 54 2.67 -2.91 -8.87
CA GLU A 54 4.03 -2.91 -8.35
C GLU A 54 4.35 -4.15 -7.50
N GLY A 55 3.34 -4.70 -6.81
CA GLY A 55 3.45 -5.95 -6.08
C GLY A 55 3.64 -7.18 -6.98
N MET A 56 3.09 -7.16 -8.20
CA MET A 56 3.10 -8.28 -9.16
C MET A 56 4.17 -8.16 -10.25
N LEU A 57 4.48 -6.96 -10.75
CA LEU A 57 5.25 -6.72 -11.97
C LEU A 57 6.76 -6.96 -11.86
N LEU A 58 7.27 -7.44 -10.73
CA LEU A 58 8.69 -7.81 -10.58
C LEU A 58 9.02 -9.26 -11.02
N PHE A 59 8.13 -9.92 -11.78
CA PHE A 59 8.36 -11.24 -12.40
C PHE A 59 8.55 -11.20 -13.93
N SER A 60 8.67 -10.04 -14.57
CA SER A 60 8.77 -9.95 -16.04
C SER A 60 9.79 -8.96 -16.59
N VAL A 61 10.71 -8.45 -15.76
CA VAL A 61 11.89 -7.69 -16.21
C VAL A 61 13.10 -8.07 -15.38
#